data_AF-F5T288-F1
#
_entry.id   AF-F5T288-F1
#
_cell.length_a   1.000
_cell.length_b   1.000
_cell.length_c   1.000
_cell.angle_alpha   90.00
_cell.angle_beta   90.00
_cell.angle_gamma   90.00
#
_symmetry.space_group_name_H-M   'P 1'
#
loop_
_entity.id
_entity.type
_entity.pdbx_description
1 polymer ?
#
loop_
_entity_poly.entity_id
_entity_poly.type
_entity_poly.pdbx_seq_one_letter_code
_entity_poly.pdbx_strand_id
1 'polypeptide(L)' 'MKTAQFNTQGRHSIHLAFDENTLETLIHEGKLHAADFNCLNKSSKKTVWNMLLSAAARKLKS' A
#
# COMPACT_ATOMS: atom_id res chain seq x y z
N MET A 1 -29.62 8.84 25.06
CA MET A 1 -28.72 8.30 24.02
C MET A 1 -27.45 9.13 24.05
N LYS A 2 -26.30 8.55 24.41
CA LYS A 2 -25.03 9.28 24.57
C LYS A 2 -24.32 9.29 23.22
N THR A 3 -24.25 10.44 22.57
CA THR A 3 -23.54 10.62 21.30
C THR A 3 -22.05 10.47 21.55
N ALA A 4 -21.45 9.43 20.97
CA ALA A 4 -20.00 9.28 20.96
C ALA A 4 -19.42 10.41 20.09
N GLN A 5 -18.85 11.42 20.74
CA GLN A 5 -18.06 12.44 20.05
C GLN A 5 -16.73 11.81 19.65
N PHE A 6 -16.60 11.45 18.37
CA PHE A 6 -15.32 11.07 17.80
C PHE A 6 -14.47 12.33 17.73
N ASN A 7 -13.46 12.41 18.61
CA ASN A 7 -12.46 13.46 18.60
C ASN A 7 -11.68 13.37 17.28
N THR A 8 -12.06 14.18 16.29
CA THR A 8 -11.29 14.39 15.06
C THR A 8 -10.08 15.26 15.38
N GLN A 9 -9.16 14.75 16.21
CA GLN A 9 -7.79 15.25 16.17
C GLN A 9 -7.27 14.97 14.76
N GLY A 10 -6.92 16.04 14.04
CA GLY A 10 -6.47 16.01 12.66
C GLY A 10 -5.47 14.87 12.48
N ARG A 11 -5.87 13.87 11.69
CA ARG A 11 -5.05 12.71 11.38
C ARG A 11 -3.87 13.25 10.56
N HIS A 12 -2.75 13.53 11.21
CA HIS A 12 -1.52 13.93 10.53
C HIS A 12 -1.11 12.78 9.62
N SER A 13 -1.50 12.83 8.35
CA SER A 13 -1.09 11.88 7.34
C SER A 13 0.37 12.17 7.02
N ILE A 14 1.24 11.19 7.30
CA ILE A 14 2.60 11.22 6.80
C ILE A 14 2.51 10.88 5.31
N HIS A 15 2.70 11.89 4.46
CA HIS A 15 2.77 11.71 3.02
C HIS A 15 4.16 11.19 2.65
N LEU A 16 4.29 9.86 2.57
CA LEU A 16 5.49 9.21 2.05
C LEU A 16 5.31 8.98 0.56
N ALA A 17 6.25 9.52 -0.23
CA ALA A 17 6.37 9.23 -1.64
C ALA A 17 7.58 8.33 -1.86
N PHE A 18 7.36 7.21 -2.54
CA PHE A 18 8.43 6.36 -3.05
C PHE A 18 8.55 6.59 -4.55
N ASP A 19 9.77 6.57 -5.07
CA ASP A 19 9.94 6.30 -6.50
C ASP A 19 9.54 4.85 -6.81
N GLU A 20 9.31 4.58 -8.09
CA GLU A 20 8.79 3.30 -8.57
C GLU A 20 9.73 2.12 -8.23
N ASN A 21 11.05 2.31 -8.35
CA ASN A 21 12.03 1.24 -8.13
C ASN A 21 12.12 0.87 -6.64
N THR A 22 12.07 1.87 -5.76
CA THR A 22 12.04 1.66 -4.32
C THR A 22 10.78 0.89 -3.92
N LEU A 23 9.61 1.29 -4.45
CA LEU A 23 8.35 0.60 -4.19
C LEU A 23 8.39 -0.87 -4.66
N GLU A 24 8.88 -1.12 -5.87
CA GLU A 24 9.02 -2.46 -6.43
C GLU A 24 9.94 -3.33 -5.57
N THR A 25 11.10 -2.80 -5.16
CA THR A 25 12.06 -3.51 -4.29
C THR A 25 11.43 -3.90 -2.96
N LEU A 26 10.73 -2.98 -2.30
CA LEU A 26 10.07 -3.25 -1.02
C LEU A 26 8.97 -4.32 -1.14
N ILE A 27 8.25 -4.34 -2.26
CA ILE A 27 7.28 -5.39 -2.58
C ILE A 27 7.98 -6.73 -2.80
N HIS A 28 9.10 -6.76 -3.51
CA HIS A 28 9.84 -8.00 -3.80
C HIS A 28 10.42 -8.63 -2.54
N GLU A 29 10.97 -7.80 -1.66
CA GLU A 29 11.50 -8.23 -0.36
C GLU A 29 10.38 -8.64 0.62
N GLY A 30 9.11 -8.42 0.29
CA GLY A 30 7.97 -8.73 1.14
C GLY A 30 7.82 -7.77 2.33
N LYS A 31 8.42 -6.59 2.26
CA LYS A 31 8.33 -5.53 3.28
C LYS A 31 7.04 -4.73 3.19
N LEU A 32 6.35 -4.79 2.05
CA LEU A 32 5.04 -4.18 1.83
C LEU A 32 4.02 -5.25 1.46
N HIS A 33 2.84 -5.17 2.08
CA HIS A 33 1.74 -6.08 1.86
C HIS A 33 0.61 -5.41 1.09
N ALA A 34 -0.19 -6.23 0.40
CA ALA A 34 -1.42 -5.85 -0.28
C ALA A 34 -2.32 -4.88 0.52
N ALA A 35 -2.44 -5.09 1.83
CA ALA A 35 -3.29 -4.30 2.72
C ALA A 35 -2.80 -2.85 2.91
N ASP A 36 -1.49 -2.61 2.77
CA ASP A 36 -0.88 -1.28 2.95
C ASP A 36 -1.34 -0.29 1.87
N PHE A 37 -1.83 -0.81 0.75
CA PHE A 37 -2.27 -0.03 -0.40
C PHE A 37 -3.78 0.21 -0.46
N ASN A 38 -4.53 -0.10 0.61
CA ASN A 38 -5.98 0.03 0.60
C ASN A 38 -6.45 1.49 0.47
N CYS A 39 -5.63 2.46 0.88
CA CYS A 39 -5.92 3.90 0.78
C CYS A 39 -5.66 4.51 -0.60
N LEU A 40 -5.05 3.76 -1.53
CA LEU A 40 -4.74 4.28 -2.86
C LEU A 40 -6.00 4.46 -3.71
N ASN A 41 -5.94 5.42 -4.64
CA ASN A 41 -6.96 5.56 -5.67
C ASN A 41 -6.94 4.36 -6.64
N LYS A 42 -8.00 4.21 -7.45
CA LYS A 42 -8.15 3.07 -8.37
C LYS A 42 -7.00 2.93 -9.36
N SER A 43 -6.45 4.04 -9.86
CA SER A 43 -5.34 4.03 -10.82
C SER A 43 -4.06 3.51 -10.15
N SER A 44 -3.67 4.12 -9.03
CA SER A 44 -2.48 3.73 -8.27
C SER A 44 -2.57 2.29 -7.76
N LYS A 45 -3.75 1.82 -7.33
CA LYS A 45 -3.96 0.41 -6.95
C LYS A 45 -3.63 -0.54 -8.10
N LYS A 46 -4.01 -0.22 -9.34
CA LYS A 46 -3.75 -1.09 -10.50
C LYS A 46 -2.25 -1.28 -10.73
N THR A 47 -1.47 -0.20 -10.63
CA THR A 47 -0.01 -0.26 -10.76
C THR A 47 0.61 -1.16 -9.68
N VAL A 48 0.26 -0.93 -8.41
CA VAL A 48 0.81 -1.73 -7.30
C VAL A 48 0.39 -3.20 -7.40
N TRP A 49 -0.83 -3.49 -7.84
CA TRP A 49 -1.27 -4.87 -8.05
C TRP A 49 -0.48 -5.61 -9.12
N ASN A 50 -0.11 -4.93 -10.20
CA ASN A 50 0.75 -5.53 -11.22
C ASN A 50 2.14 -5.86 -10.66
N MET A 51 2.70 -5.01 -9.78
CA MET A 51 3.98 -5.27 -9.11
C MET A 51 3.88 -6.46 -8.16
N LEU A 52 2.84 -6.50 -7.32
CA LEU A 52 2.58 -7.62 -6.41
C LEU A 52 2.37 -8.94 -7.15
N LEU A 53 1.61 -8.92 -8.25
CA LEU A 53 1.39 -10.09 -9.09
C LEU A 53 2.71 -10.59 -9.71
N SER A 54 3.54 -9.67 -10.21
CA SER A 54 4.85 -10.02 -10.76
C SER A 54 5.78 -10.62 -9.70
N ALA A 55 5.76 -10.08 -8.48
CA ALA A 55 6.51 -10.62 -7.35
C ALA A 55 6.05 -12.02 -6.96
N ALA A 56 4.74 -12.25 -6.87
CA ALA A 56 4.18 -13.57 -6.60
C ALA A 56 4.53 -14.56 -7.72
N ALA A 57 4.39 -14.18 -8.98
CA ALA A 57 4.71 -15.03 -10.13
C ALA A 57 6.19 -15.47 -10.15
N ARG A 58 7.12 -14.61 -9.72
CA ARG A 58 8.53 -14.99 -9.58
C ARG A 58 8.75 -15.97 -8.44
N LYS A 59 8.10 -15.77 -7.28
CA LYS A 59 8.20 -16.72 -6.16
C LYS A 59 7.66 -18.10 -6.50
N LEU A 60 6.65 -18.20 -7.36
CA LEU A 60 6.10 -19.48 -7.82
C LEU A 60 6.99 -20.22 -8.83
N LYS A 61 7.96 -19.56 -9.44
CA LYS A 61 8.91 -20.14 -10.41
C LYS A 61 10.25 -20.55 -9.79
N SER A 62 10.44 -20.28 -8.51
CA SER A 62 11.63 -20.65 -7.74
C SER A 62 11.35 -21.86 -6.86
#